data_AF-A0A936KFW6-F1
#
_entry.id   AF-A0A936KFW6-F1
#
_cell.length_a   1.000
_cell.length_b   1.000
_cell.length_c   1.000
_cell.angle_alpha   90.00
_cell.angle_beta   90.00
_cell.angle_gamma   90.00
#
_symmetry.space_group_name_H-M   'P 1'
#
loop_
_entity.id
_entity.type
_entity.pdbx_description
1 polymer ?
#
loop_
_entity_poly.entity_id
_entity_poly.type
_entity_poly.pdbx_seq_one_letter_code
_entity_poly.pdbx_strand_id
1 'polypeptide(L)'
;MEKCATCHYYDRRHARGQDGRSSRSGPCRRSAPMLSPASTKSYQIEGVWPTVRDDDWCGEWKILLRRPAVVPAQQVAVAALALVAAPQADADDDGDRKAMPVPTAESALAMAAD
;
A
#
# COMPACT_ATOMS: atom_id res chain seq x y z
N MET A 1 2.23 -4.78 18.17
CA MET A 1 3.36 -5.63 18.56
C MET A 1 4.63 -5.05 17.97
N GLU A 2 5.72 -5.05 18.74
CA GLU A 2 7.02 -4.48 18.39
C GLU A 2 7.79 -5.44 17.49
N LYS A 3 7.57 -5.35 16.18
CA LYS A 3 8.21 -6.19 15.16
C LYS A 3 9.03 -5.35 14.20
N CYS A 4 10.06 -5.94 13.59
CA CYS A 4 10.85 -5.29 12.55
C CYS A 4 9.98 -4.75 11.41
N ALA A 5 8.94 -5.47 10.97
CA ALA A 5 8.02 -5.05 9.92
C ALA A 5 7.36 -3.68 10.14
N THR A 6 7.20 -3.24 11.39
CA THR A 6 6.57 -1.96 11.79
C THR A 6 7.56 -0.96 12.39
N CYS A 7 8.84 -1.31 12.46
CA CYS A 7 9.89 -0.49 13.05
C CYS A 7 10.37 0.61 12.09
N HIS A 8 10.70 1.77 12.65
CA HIS A 8 11.27 2.91 11.92
C HIS A 8 12.62 2.60 11.26
N TYR A 9 13.43 1.76 11.89
CA TYR A 9 14.77 1.41 11.40
C TYR A 9 14.77 0.34 10.30
N TYR A 10 13.63 -0.30 10.05
CA TYR A 10 13.54 -1.40 9.11
C TYR A 10 13.31 -0.90 7.68
N ASP A 11 14.21 -1.28 6.77
CA ASP A 11 14.14 -0.84 5.38
C ASP A 11 13.31 -1.81 4.52
N ARG A 12 12.04 -1.45 4.34
CA ARG A 12 11.08 -2.23 3.56
C ARG A 12 11.26 -2.09 2.04
N ARG A 13 11.99 -1.08 1.57
CA ARG A 13 12.20 -0.87 0.12
C ARG A 13 13.14 -1.95 -0.42
N HIS A 14 14.15 -2.28 0.36
CA HIS A 14 15.12 -3.33 0.05
C HIS A 14 14.70 -4.71 0.59
N ALA A 15 13.54 -4.82 1.24
CA ALA A 15 12.95 -6.09 1.64
C ALA A 15 12.20 -6.80 0.50
N ARG A 16 11.90 -6.09 -0.61
CA ARG A 16 11.39 -6.72 -1.83
C ARG A 16 12.61 -7.15 -2.64
N GLY A 17 12.77 -8.45 -2.87
CA GLY A 17 13.87 -8.95 -3.67
C GLY A 17 13.80 -8.38 -5.09
N GLN A 18 14.95 -8.30 -5.76
CA GLN A 18 15.07 -7.83 -7.15
C GLN A 18 14.16 -8.61 -8.12
N ASP A 19 13.81 -9.85 -7.75
CA ASP A 19 12.92 -10.75 -8.50
C ASP A 19 11.42 -10.54 -8.22
N GLY A 20 11.02 -9.44 -7.58
CA GLY A 20 9.61 -9.13 -7.29
C GLY A 20 8.95 -10.01 -6.21
N ARG A 21 9.63 -11.06 -5.75
CA ARG A 21 9.20 -11.88 -4.61
C ARG A 21 9.46 -11.13 -3.32
N SER A 22 8.44 -11.02 -2.48
CA SER A 22 8.61 -10.49 -1.13
C SER A 22 9.45 -11.46 -0.30
N SER A 23 10.75 -11.18 -0.16
CA SER A 23 11.52 -11.70 0.96
C SER A 23 10.90 -11.14 2.24
N ARG A 24 10.50 -11.99 3.19
CA ARG A 24 9.98 -11.58 4.52
C ARG A 24 11.11 -11.07 5.43
N SER A 25 12.01 -10.30 4.85
CA SER A 25 13.27 -9.90 5.43
C SER A 25 13.90 -8.74 4.70
N GLY A 26 14.64 -7.93 5.43
CA GLY A 26 15.27 -6.73 4.89
C GLY A 26 16.33 -6.18 5.84
N PRO A 27 17.06 -5.14 5.41
CA PRO A 27 18.11 -4.57 6.22
C PRO A 27 17.57 -3.76 7.40
N CYS A 28 18.20 -3.91 8.56
CA CYS A 28 17.95 -3.11 9.76
C CYS A 28 18.99 -1.98 9.86
N ARG A 29 18.52 -0.73 9.88
CA ARG A 29 19.38 0.47 9.93
C ARG A 29 19.68 0.99 11.33
N ARG A 30 19.39 0.19 12.37
CA ARG A 30 19.65 0.57 13.77
C ARG A 30 21.15 0.59 14.07
N SER A 31 21.87 -0.46 13.66
CA SER A 31 23.32 -0.59 13.86
C SER A 31 24.04 -0.16 12.61
N ALA A 32 25.17 0.55 12.74
CA ALA A 32 26.00 0.94 11.60
C ALA A 32 26.33 -0.25 10.68
N PRO A 33 26.46 -0.04 9.36
CA PRO A 33 26.73 -1.12 8.43
C PRO A 33 28.10 -1.73 8.72
N MET A 34 28.19 -3.05 8.65
CA MET A 34 29.43 -3.77 8.85
C MET A 34 30.21 -3.85 7.53
N LEU A 35 31.54 -3.96 7.63
CA LEU A 35 32.38 -4.18 6.45
C LEU A 35 31.97 -5.48 5.76
N SER A 36 31.77 -5.44 4.43
CA SER A 36 31.52 -6.65 3.67
C SER A 36 32.72 -7.60 3.79
N PRO A 37 32.54 -8.86 4.23
CA PRO A 37 33.62 -9.84 4.29
C PRO A 37 34.14 -10.24 2.89
N ALA A 38 33.42 -9.88 1.82
CA ALA A 38 33.73 -10.24 0.44
C ALA A 38 34.44 -9.11 -0.35
N SER A 39 34.95 -8.07 0.32
CA SER A 39 35.66 -7.01 -0.38
C SER A 39 37.03 -7.49 -0.88
N THR A 40 37.10 -7.84 -2.17
CA THR A 40 38.35 -8.21 -2.87
C THR A 40 39.34 -7.05 -3.01
N LYS A 41 38.88 -5.80 -2.82
CA LYS A 41 39.66 -4.58 -2.99
C LYS A 41 39.52 -3.69 -1.75
N SER A 42 40.61 -3.52 -1.01
CA SER A 42 40.68 -2.78 0.27
C SER A 42 40.22 -1.32 0.20
N TYR A 43 40.16 -0.70 -0.99
CA TYR A 43 39.63 0.65 -1.18
C TYR A 43 38.12 0.68 -1.49
N GLN A 44 37.52 -0.47 -1.76
CA GLN A 44 36.11 -0.62 -2.12
C GLN A 44 35.37 -1.22 -0.93
N ILE A 45 35.23 -0.39 0.09
CA ILE A 45 34.58 -0.77 1.35
C ILE A 45 33.09 -0.44 1.22
N GLU A 46 32.32 -1.43 0.78
CA GLU A 46 30.87 -1.35 0.86
C GLU A 46 30.41 -1.83 2.23
N GLY A 47 29.68 -0.97 2.94
CA GLY A 47 29.05 -1.32 4.20
C GLY A 47 27.74 -2.09 3.96
N VAL A 48 27.62 -3.26 4.59
CA VAL A 48 26.42 -4.10 4.52
C VAL A 48 25.65 -3.98 5.82
N TRP A 49 24.35 -3.67 5.73
CA TRP A 49 23.45 -3.62 6.87
C TRP A 49 22.99 -5.05 7.24
N PRO A 50 22.78 -5.35 8.53
CA PRO A 50 22.31 -6.66 8.97
C PRO A 50 20.89 -6.92 8.46
N THR A 51 20.69 -8.08 7.83
CA THR A 51 19.37 -8.52 7.34
C THR A 51 18.60 -9.24 8.44
N VAL A 52 17.40 -8.75 8.77
CA VAL A 52 16.50 -9.31 9.80
C VAL A 52 15.19 -9.77 9.17
N ARG A 53 14.44 -10.67 9.83
CA ARG A 53 13.09 -11.06 9.38
C ARG A 53 12.05 -10.00 9.77
N ASP A 54 10.93 -9.99 9.05
CA ASP A 54 9.79 -9.12 9.34
C ASP A 54 9.24 -9.30 10.76
N ASP A 55 9.21 -10.55 11.24
CA ASP A 55 8.65 -10.94 12.53
C ASP A 55 9.63 -10.87 13.70
N ASP A 56 10.90 -10.53 13.45
CA ASP A 56 11.94 -10.44 14.49
C ASP A 56 11.79 -9.18 15.37
N TRP A 57 12.47 -9.22 16.52
CA TRP A 57 12.63 -8.10 17.43
C TRP A 57 14.02 -8.11 18.08
N CYS A 58 14.69 -6.96 18.09
CA CYS A 58 16.08 -6.83 18.56
C CYS A 58 16.21 -6.06 19.89
N GLY A 59 15.12 -5.89 20.64
CA GLY A 59 15.09 -5.17 21.92
C GLY A 59 14.90 -3.65 21.81
N GLU A 60 15.05 -3.07 20.60
CA GLU A 60 14.69 -1.68 20.33
C GLU A 60 13.69 -1.57 19.20
N TRP A 61 12.64 -0.80 19.43
CA TRP A 61 11.59 -0.55 18.45
C TRP A 61 11.13 0.90 18.54
N LYS A 62 10.99 1.54 17.39
CA LYS A 62 10.34 2.85 17.26
C LYS A 62 9.27 2.72 16.20
N ILE A 63 8.08 3.22 16.51
CA ILE A 63 6.97 3.19 15.57
C ILE A 63 7.35 3.96 14.30
N LEU A 64 7.16 3.34 13.13
CA LEU A 64 7.25 4.09 11.88
C LEU A 64 6.00 4.95 11.73
N LEU A 65 6.11 6.23 12.11
CA LEU A 65 5.10 7.23 11.79
C LEU A 65 5.10 7.48 10.29
N ARG A 66 4.06 7.00 9.58
CA ARG A 66 3.83 7.46 8.22
C ARG A 66 3.44 8.92 8.30
N ARG A 67 4.21 9.80 7.65
CA ARG A 67 3.78 11.18 7.46
C ARG A 67 2.41 11.13 6.76
N PRO A 68 1.35 11.72 7.33
CA PRO A 68 0.07 11.79 6.64
C PRO A 68 0.32 12.48 5.29
N ALA A 69 -0.25 11.91 4.24
CA ALA A 69 -0.15 12.53 2.92
C ALA A 69 -0.68 13.96 3.04
N VAL A 70 0.12 14.94 2.60
CA VAL A 70 -0.37 16.31 2.44
C VAL A 70 -1.32 16.23 1.25
N VAL A 71 -2.60 16.08 1.55
CA VAL A 71 -3.65 16.14 0.52
C VAL A 71 -3.73 17.61 0.11
N PRO A 72 -3.44 17.97 -1.16
CA PRO A 72 -3.57 19.35 -1.58
C PRO A 72 -5.01 19.81 -1.33
N ALA A 73 -5.19 21.01 -0.77
CA ALA A 73 -6.50 21.54 -0.36
C ALA A 73 -7.56 21.47 -1.48
N GLN A 74 -7.11 21.51 -2.73
CA GLN A 74 -7.96 21.38 -3.91
C GLN A 74 -8.65 20.01 -4.03
N GLN A 75 -8.01 18.92 -3.60
CA GLN A 75 -8.64 17.58 -3.58
C GLN A 75 -9.64 17.43 -2.44
N VAL A 76 -9.41 18.08 -1.30
CA VAL A 76 -10.34 18.09 -0.17
C VAL A 76 -11.60 18.88 -0.51
N ALA A 77 -11.45 20.02 -1.21
CA ALA A 77 -12.57 20.83 -1.66
C ALA A 77 -13.48 20.08 -2.66
N VAL A 78 -12.90 19.39 -3.65
CA VAL A 78 -13.69 18.63 -4.63
C VAL A 78 -14.47 17.47 -3.98
N ALA A 79 -13.86 16.76 -3.02
CA ALA A 79 -14.54 15.70 -2.28
C ALA A 79 -15.69 16.24 -1.41
N ALA A 80 -15.49 17.40 -0.76
CA ALA A 80 -16.53 18.06 0.01
C ALA A 80 -17.70 18.55 -0.87
N LEU A 81 -17.39 19.09 -2.07
CA LEU A 81 -18.42 19.49 -3.04
C LEU A 81 -19.21 18.30 -3.60
N ALA A 82 -18.56 17.15 -3.82
CA ALA A 82 -19.25 15.94 -4.28
C ALA A 82 -20.24 15.37 -3.25
N LEU A 83 -19.95 15.54 -1.95
CA LEU A 83 -20.85 15.13 -0.86
C LEU A 83 -22.10 16.02 -0.74
N VAL A 84 -21.99 17.31 -1.06
CA VAL A 84 -23.15 18.24 -1.06
C VAL A 84 -23.92 18.25 -2.38
N ALA A 85 -23.32 17.76 -3.46
CA ALA A 85 -23.95 17.67 -4.78
C ALA A 85 -24.67 16.33 -5.04
N ALA A 86 -24.61 15.38 -4.10
CA ALA A 86 -25.43 14.18 -4.18
C ALA A 86 -26.91 14.57 -4.04
N PRO A 87 -27.75 14.35 -5.06
CA PRO A 87 -29.17 14.63 -4.91
C PRO A 87 -29.72 13.69 -3.83
N GLN A 88 -30.27 14.26 -2.77
CA GLN A 88 -31.12 13.49 -1.87
C GLN A 88 -32.31 13.03 -2.70
N ALA A 89 -32.41 11.72 -2.93
CA ALA A 89 -33.62 11.13 -3.47
C ALA A 89 -34.68 11.22 -2.36
N ASP A 90 -35.39 12.35 -2.32
CA ASP A 90 -36.60 12.48 -1.52
C ASP A 90 -37.62 11.47 -2.07
N ALA A 91 -37.97 10.52 -1.21
CA ALA A 91 -39.01 9.55 -1.45
C ALA A 91 -40.36 10.26 -1.30
N ASP A 92 -40.97 10.63 -2.42
CA ASP A 92 -42.39 10.97 -2.48
C ASP A 92 -43.16 9.82 -3.14
N ASP A 93 -44.05 9.27 -2.31
CA ASP A 93 -45.07 8.26 -2.56
C ASP A 93 -46.23 8.89 -3.34
N ASP A 94 -46.44 8.51 -4.60
CA ASP A 94 -47.79 8.20 -5.15
C ASP A 94 -47.68 7.73 -6.62
N GLY A 95 -48.36 6.62 -6.94
CA GLY A 95 -49.02 6.47 -8.24
C GLY A 95 -48.22 5.91 -9.44
N ASP A 96 -48.66 4.73 -9.87
CA ASP A 96 -48.55 4.20 -11.23
C ASP A 96 -47.29 3.38 -11.60
N ARG A 97 -47.34 2.11 -11.19
CA ARG A 97 -46.52 1.03 -11.74
C ARG A 97 -46.90 0.79 -13.20
N LYS A 98 -46.13 1.38 -14.12
CA LYS A 98 -45.89 0.75 -15.43
C LYS A 98 -44.43 0.34 -15.54
N ALA A 99 -44.17 -0.90 -15.11
CA ALA A 99 -42.89 -1.56 -15.30
C ALA A 99 -42.57 -1.62 -16.81
N MET A 100 -41.53 -0.90 -17.23
CA MET A 100 -40.83 -1.21 -18.48
C MET A 100 -39.61 -2.08 -18.13
N PRO A 101 -39.42 -3.24 -18.78
CA PRO A 101 -38.30 -4.10 -18.50
C PRO A 101 -36.99 -3.47 -19.00
N VAL A 102 -36.04 -3.32 -18.08
CA VAL A 102 -34.64 -3.05 -18.40
C VAL A 102 -34.05 -4.33 -19.01
N PRO A 103 -33.41 -4.30 -20.20
CA PRO A 103 -32.68 -5.46 -20.68
C PRO A 103 -31.49 -5.73 -19.77
N THR A 104 -31.46 -6.90 -19.15
CA THR A 104 -30.30 -7.39 -18.39
C THR A 104 -29.17 -7.79 -19.33
N ALA A 105 -27.94 -7.67 -18.85
CA ALA A 105 -26.70 -7.90 -19.60
C ALA A 105 -26.47 -9.35 -20.08
N GLU A 106 -27.42 -10.26 -19.89
CA GLU A 106 -27.32 -11.64 -20.39
C GLU A 106 -27.59 -11.77 -21.90
N SER A 107 -28.29 -10.81 -22.52
CA SER A 107 -28.56 -10.86 -23.96
C SER A 107 -27.38 -10.45 -24.85
N ALA A 108 -26.24 -10.04 -24.29
CA ALA A 108 -25.05 -9.67 -25.06
C ALA A 108 -24.08 -10.85 -25.30
N LEU A 109 -24.22 -11.97 -24.58
CA LEU A 109 -23.28 -13.11 -24.69
C LEU A 109 -23.70 -14.18 -25.70
N ALA A 110 -24.83 -14.02 -26.39
CA ALA A 110 -25.33 -14.97 -27.39
C ALA A 110 -25.00 -14.61 -28.85
N MET A 111 -24.16 -13.60 -29.11
CA MET A 111 -23.81 -13.17 -30.48
C MET A 111 -22.32 -13.36 -30.84
N ALA A 112 -21.57 -14.19 -30.10
CA ALA A 112 -20.16 -14.46 -30.34
C ALA A 112 -19.77 -15.94 -30.20
N ALA A 113 -20.66 -16.85 -30.65
CA ALA A 113 -20.34 -18.26 -30.83
C ALA A 113 -21.14 -18.85 -32.00
N ASP A 114 -20.70 -18.56 -33.22
CA ASP A 114 -20.57 -19.54 -34.32
C ASP A 114 -19.35 -19.16 -35.16
#